data_AF-A0A2V4UR19-F1
#
_entry.id   AF-A0A2V4UR19-F1
#
_cell.length_a   1.000
_cell.length_b   1.000
_cell.length_c   1.000
_cell.angle_alpha   90.00
_cell.angle_beta   90.00
_cell.angle_gamma   90.00
#
_symmetry.space_group_name_H-M   'P 1'
#
loop_
_entity.id
_entity.type
_entity.pdbx_description
1 polymer ?
#
loop_
_entity_poly.entity_id
_entity_poly.type
_entity_poly.pdbx_seq_one_letter_code
_entity_poly.pdbx_strand_id
1 'polypeptide(L)'
;MTERIPCIREGCEHMILPATAAKTGGYCMPCKQEMEREAHQRYIEANRRDVNLYDGVTDDVQILKIMHTPRAYDPLIRYIPYKYSMEQLYLSLSTEQQLEMKRYAMELIHSEDEDTGKDILLYLVCYHDLPLTAEIPELLEQEIFYPAVLYKSASGETRDHLLQQVQTDGENRNHILMMLAYIGDEVAVQQFWQWKQSPPDWASELYVAPERYALQAGWELTSEGQRRELFSTPCYSLYEVRVKVELE
;
A
#
# COMPACT_ATOMS: atom_id res chain seq x y z
N MET A 1 13.69 34.66 45.44
CA MET A 1 13.89 33.35 44.79
C MET A 1 12.80 32.44 45.31
N THR A 2 11.93 31.90 44.46
CA THR A 2 10.86 31.00 44.91
C THR A 2 11.50 29.68 45.30
N GLU A 3 11.42 29.32 46.57
CA GLU A 3 11.98 28.07 47.10
C GLU A 3 11.30 26.88 46.41
N ARG A 4 12.10 26.03 45.77
CA ARG A 4 11.62 24.85 45.05
C ARG A 4 11.56 23.66 46.00
N ILE A 5 10.56 22.81 45.81
CA ILE A 5 10.27 21.65 46.66
C ILE A 5 10.64 20.37 45.88
N PRO A 6 11.23 19.34 46.50
CA PRO A 6 11.49 18.07 45.82
C PRO A 6 10.19 17.34 45.44
N CYS A 7 10.23 16.60 44.34
CA CYS A 7 9.17 15.66 43.95
C CYS A 7 9.03 14.53 45.00
N ILE A 8 7.79 14.11 45.29
CA ILE A 8 7.54 13.04 46.27
C ILE A 8 7.81 11.63 45.71
N ARG A 9 7.89 11.44 44.38
CA ARG A 9 8.15 10.11 43.79
C ARG A 9 9.53 9.61 44.20
N GLU A 10 9.57 8.40 44.74
CA GLU A 10 10.81 7.71 45.11
C GLU A 10 11.75 7.59 43.90
N GLY A 11 13.02 7.96 44.07
CA GLY A 11 14.03 7.95 43.01
C GLY A 11 13.94 9.12 42.01
N CYS A 12 13.04 10.09 42.19
CA CYS A 12 12.96 11.27 41.33
C CYS A 12 13.73 12.47 41.92
N GLU A 13 14.74 12.96 41.19
CA GLU A 13 15.58 14.09 41.62
C GLU A 13 15.03 15.48 41.24
N HIS A 14 13.80 15.55 40.68
CA HIS A 14 13.25 16.79 40.16
C HIS A 14 12.77 17.74 41.28
N MET A 15 13.11 19.03 41.13
CA MET A 15 12.67 20.11 42.00
C MET A 15 11.57 20.94 41.33
N ILE A 16 10.42 21.11 41.99
CA ILE A 16 9.24 21.76 41.45
C ILE A 16 8.86 23.04 42.19
N LEU A 17 8.10 23.91 41.51
CA LEU A 17 7.55 25.11 42.13
C LEU A 17 6.44 24.74 43.12
N PRO A 18 6.23 25.51 44.21
CA PRO A 18 5.12 25.28 45.14
C PRO A 18 3.75 25.25 44.45
N ALA A 19 3.55 26.07 43.41
CA ALA A 19 2.34 26.06 42.60
C ALA A 19 2.13 24.73 41.84
N THR A 20 3.20 24.11 41.33
CA THR A 20 3.14 22.79 40.70
C THR A 20 2.81 21.73 41.73
N ALA A 21 3.48 21.75 42.89
CA ALA A 21 3.24 20.80 43.98
C ALA A 21 1.77 20.86 44.46
N ALA A 22 1.20 22.06 44.61
CA ALA A 22 -0.21 22.21 44.98
C ALA A 22 -1.17 21.62 43.92
N LYS A 23 -0.84 21.74 42.63
CA LYS A 23 -1.66 21.23 41.53
C LYS A 23 -1.58 19.70 41.38
N THR A 24 -0.39 19.12 41.54
CA THR A 24 -0.13 17.69 41.26
C THR A 24 -0.10 16.82 42.51
N GLY A 25 -0.28 17.41 43.70
CA GLY A 25 -0.17 16.71 44.99
C GLY A 25 1.28 16.38 45.37
N GLY A 26 2.24 17.22 44.96
CA GLY A 26 3.66 17.07 45.27
C GLY A 26 4.50 16.27 44.27
N TYR A 27 3.90 15.83 43.16
CA TYR A 27 4.63 15.16 42.08
C TYR A 27 5.11 16.15 41.02
N CYS A 28 6.27 15.92 40.41
CA CYS A 28 6.62 16.67 39.20
C CYS A 28 5.68 16.30 38.04
N MET A 29 5.49 17.21 37.09
CA MET A 29 4.59 16.98 35.95
C MET A 29 4.94 15.69 35.17
N PRO A 30 6.23 15.38 34.89
CA PRO A 30 6.61 14.10 34.28
C PRO A 30 6.17 12.87 35.09
N CYS A 31 6.42 12.85 36.39
CA CYS A 31 6.01 11.72 37.25
C CYS A 31 4.49 11.58 37.30
N LYS A 32 3.75 12.69 37.37
CA LYS A 32 2.29 12.67 37.38
C LYS A 32 1.72 12.11 36.06
N GLN A 33 2.27 12.54 34.92
CA GLN A 33 1.90 12.02 33.60
C GLN A 33 2.23 10.53 33.46
N GLU A 34 3.38 10.09 33.98
CA GLU A 34 3.76 8.68 33.97
C GLU A 34 2.79 7.83 34.79
N MET A 35 2.41 8.28 35.98
CA MET A 35 1.39 7.61 36.80
C MET A 35 0.02 7.57 36.10
N GLU A 36 -0.36 8.65 35.41
CA GLU A 36 -1.59 8.69 34.60
C GLU A 36 -1.52 7.70 33.43
N ARG A 37 -0.37 7.58 32.75
CA ARG A 37 -0.14 6.57 31.71
C ARG A 37 -0.20 5.16 32.27
N GLU A 38 0.42 4.88 33.41
CA GLU A 38 0.38 3.57 34.09
C GLU A 38 -1.06 3.22 34.53
N ALA A 39 -1.82 4.19 35.04
CA ALA A 39 -3.22 3.99 35.42
C ALA A 39 -4.10 3.74 34.19
N HIS A 40 -3.91 4.51 33.12
CA HIS A 40 -4.61 4.33 31.86
C HIS A 40 -4.28 2.96 31.21
N GLN A 41 -3.01 2.55 31.23
CA GLN A 41 -2.59 1.24 30.73
C GLN A 41 -3.23 0.10 31.52
N ARG A 42 -3.24 0.18 32.86
CA ARG A 42 -3.94 -0.78 33.72
C ARG A 42 -5.44 -0.83 33.44
N TYR A 43 -6.06 0.32 33.19
CA TYR A 43 -7.47 0.37 32.78
C TYR A 43 -7.67 -0.34 31.45
N ILE A 44 -6.83 -0.07 30.45
CA ILE A 44 -6.89 -0.76 29.15
C ILE A 44 -6.77 -2.28 29.32
N GLU A 45 -5.74 -2.74 30.04
CA GLU A 45 -5.49 -4.17 30.24
C GLU A 45 -6.64 -4.88 30.97
N ALA A 46 -7.25 -4.22 31.96
CA ALA A 46 -8.37 -4.77 32.71
C ALA A 46 -9.70 -4.79 31.93
N ASN A 47 -9.86 -3.92 30.95
CA ASN A 47 -11.11 -3.76 30.19
C ASN A 47 -11.00 -4.20 28.73
N ARG A 48 -9.83 -4.69 28.30
CA ARG A 48 -9.62 -5.15 26.93
C ARG A 48 -10.43 -6.42 26.67
N ARG A 49 -11.15 -6.43 25.56
CA ARG A 49 -11.92 -7.58 25.08
C ARG A 49 -11.40 -8.09 23.75
N ASP A 50 -11.47 -9.41 23.57
CA ASP A 50 -11.15 -10.05 22.31
C ASP A 50 -12.39 -10.08 21.41
N VAL A 51 -12.22 -9.66 20.15
CA VAL A 51 -13.29 -9.64 19.14
C VAL A 51 -12.84 -10.47 17.94
N ASN A 52 -13.59 -11.54 17.64
CA ASN A 52 -13.39 -12.34 16.44
C ASN A 52 -14.38 -11.90 15.35
N LEU A 53 -13.92 -11.14 14.37
CA LEU A 53 -14.74 -10.72 13.23
C LEU A 53 -15.01 -11.85 12.22
N TYR A 54 -14.25 -12.95 12.32
CA TYR A 54 -14.29 -14.06 11.38
C TYR A 54 -15.12 -15.25 11.91
N ASP A 55 -15.76 -15.09 13.07
CA ASP A 55 -16.56 -16.15 13.67
C ASP A 55 -17.75 -16.51 12.76
N GLY A 56 -17.86 -17.79 12.39
CA GLY A 56 -18.87 -18.27 11.45
C GLY A 56 -18.67 -17.86 9.98
N VAL A 57 -17.60 -17.13 9.63
CA VAL A 57 -17.31 -16.73 8.24
C VAL A 57 -16.42 -17.76 7.57
N THR A 58 -16.94 -18.42 6.53
CA THR A 58 -16.22 -19.48 5.80
C THR A 58 -15.85 -19.11 4.37
N ASP A 59 -16.46 -18.07 3.82
CA ASP A 59 -16.20 -17.61 2.45
C ASP A 59 -14.99 -16.67 2.40
N ASP A 60 -14.02 -16.97 1.55
CA ASP A 60 -12.76 -16.24 1.43
C ASP A 60 -12.97 -14.80 0.96
N VAL A 61 -13.98 -14.55 0.12
CA VAL A 61 -14.31 -13.19 -0.32
C VAL A 61 -14.82 -12.35 0.85
N GLN A 62 -15.74 -12.87 1.66
CA GLN A 62 -16.19 -12.17 2.86
C GLN A 62 -15.03 -11.94 3.86
N ILE A 63 -14.14 -12.91 4.02
CA ILE A 63 -12.97 -12.75 4.89
C ILE A 63 -12.06 -11.62 4.38
N LEU A 64 -11.79 -11.55 3.07
CA LEU A 64 -11.00 -10.47 2.47
C LEU A 64 -11.68 -9.10 2.61
N LYS A 65 -13.00 -9.02 2.40
CA LYS A 65 -13.78 -7.80 2.64
C LYS A 65 -13.63 -7.31 4.09
N ILE A 66 -13.73 -8.23 5.05
CA ILE A 66 -13.48 -7.91 6.47
C ILE A 66 -12.05 -7.43 6.68
N MET A 67 -11.05 -8.09 6.08
CA MET A 67 -9.65 -7.70 6.23
C MET A 67 -9.35 -6.29 5.72
N HIS A 68 -9.98 -5.91 4.60
CA HIS A 68 -9.85 -4.58 3.96
C HIS A 68 -10.64 -3.48 4.63
N THR A 69 -11.65 -3.82 5.45
CA THR A 69 -12.45 -2.81 6.13
C THR A 69 -11.58 -1.95 7.07
N PRO A 70 -11.50 -0.61 6.85
CA PRO A 70 -10.78 0.29 7.73
C PRO A 70 -11.32 0.21 9.16
N ARG A 71 -10.44 0.26 10.16
CA ARG A 71 -10.84 0.16 11.58
C ARG A 71 -10.30 1.33 12.37
N ALA A 72 -11.19 2.00 13.10
CA ALA A 72 -10.78 2.95 14.12
C ALA A 72 -10.02 2.21 15.22
N TYR A 73 -8.88 2.75 15.64
CA TYR A 73 -8.12 2.20 16.75
C TYR A 73 -8.92 2.34 18.05
N ASP A 74 -9.25 1.21 18.68
CA ASP A 74 -9.80 1.15 20.02
C ASP A 74 -8.83 0.39 20.94
N PRO A 75 -8.20 1.03 21.93
CA PRO A 75 -7.23 0.37 22.81
C PRO A 75 -7.86 -0.75 23.66
N LEU A 76 -9.18 -0.74 23.84
CA LEU A 76 -9.94 -1.74 24.59
C LEU A 76 -10.36 -2.94 23.74
N ILE A 77 -10.09 -2.93 22.43
CA ILE A 77 -10.41 -4.05 21.55
C ILE A 77 -9.12 -4.69 21.05
N ARG A 78 -9.04 -6.01 21.21
CA ARG A 78 -8.06 -6.85 20.53
C ARG A 78 -8.77 -7.71 19.50
N TYR A 79 -8.52 -7.42 18.23
CA TYR A 79 -9.04 -8.27 17.17
C TYR A 79 -8.24 -9.56 17.08
N ILE A 80 -8.95 -10.68 17.02
CA ILE A 80 -8.34 -11.99 16.78
C ILE A 80 -7.98 -12.05 15.29
N PRO A 81 -6.70 -12.28 14.94
CA PRO A 81 -6.29 -12.39 13.54
C PRO A 81 -6.91 -13.65 12.90
N TYR A 82 -7.22 -13.57 11.61
CA TYR A 82 -7.62 -14.74 10.85
C TYR A 82 -6.46 -15.74 10.72
N LYS A 83 -6.78 -17.03 10.55
CA LYS A 83 -5.79 -18.12 10.49
C LYS A 83 -4.85 -18.04 9.28
N TYR A 84 -5.27 -17.41 8.19
CA TYR A 84 -4.48 -17.21 6.98
C TYR A 84 -4.20 -15.72 6.79
N SER A 85 -3.03 -15.41 6.20
CA SER A 85 -2.72 -14.06 5.76
C SER A 85 -3.59 -13.65 4.57
N MET A 86 -3.68 -12.34 4.33
CA MET A 86 -4.37 -11.78 3.17
C MET A 86 -3.76 -12.31 1.85
N GLU A 87 -2.43 -12.41 1.76
CA GLU A 87 -1.72 -13.00 0.61
C GLU A 87 -2.17 -14.44 0.34
N GLN A 88 -2.18 -15.29 1.37
CA GLN A 88 -2.59 -16.69 1.23
C GLN A 88 -4.04 -16.82 0.74
N LEU A 89 -4.93 -15.93 1.20
CA LEU A 89 -6.32 -15.90 0.75
C LEU A 89 -6.45 -15.43 -0.69
N TYR A 90 -5.73 -14.37 -1.08
CA TYR A 90 -5.71 -13.95 -2.48
C TYR A 90 -5.22 -15.08 -3.37
N LEU A 91 -4.10 -15.72 -3.05
CA LEU A 91 -3.55 -16.83 -3.85
C LEU A 91 -4.50 -18.03 -3.97
N SER A 92 -5.44 -18.22 -3.03
CA SER A 92 -6.42 -19.32 -3.06
C SER A 92 -7.74 -19.00 -3.76
N LEU A 93 -7.96 -17.76 -4.20
CA LEU A 93 -9.24 -17.38 -4.82
C LEU A 93 -9.50 -18.13 -6.12
N SER A 94 -10.71 -18.67 -6.25
CA SER A 94 -11.22 -19.19 -7.52
C SER A 94 -11.45 -18.04 -8.52
N THR A 95 -11.57 -18.35 -9.81
CA THR A 95 -11.89 -17.35 -10.85
C THR A 95 -13.19 -16.61 -10.55
N GLU A 96 -14.21 -17.30 -10.02
CA GLU A 96 -15.48 -16.67 -9.64
C GLU A 96 -15.29 -15.66 -8.50
N GLN A 97 -14.52 -16.03 -7.48
CA GLN A 97 -14.20 -15.16 -6.35
C GLN A 97 -13.31 -13.98 -6.75
N GLN A 98 -12.38 -14.17 -7.68
CA GLN A 98 -11.58 -13.08 -8.25
C GLN A 98 -12.47 -12.04 -8.95
N LEU A 99 -13.44 -12.50 -9.74
CA LEU A 99 -14.39 -11.61 -10.41
C LEU A 99 -15.33 -10.92 -9.39
N GLU A 100 -15.73 -11.60 -8.32
CA GLU A 100 -16.48 -10.96 -7.23
C GLU A 100 -15.66 -9.87 -6.53
N MET A 101 -14.40 -10.16 -6.18
CA MET A 101 -13.50 -9.17 -5.60
C MET A 101 -13.23 -8.01 -6.56
N LYS A 102 -13.12 -8.25 -7.87
CA LYS A 102 -12.98 -7.18 -8.87
C LYS A 102 -14.22 -6.26 -8.88
N ARG A 103 -15.43 -6.82 -8.89
CA ARG A 103 -16.66 -6.02 -8.82
C ARG A 103 -16.71 -5.20 -7.54
N TYR A 104 -16.41 -5.82 -6.40
CA TYR A 104 -16.36 -5.13 -5.12
C TYR A 104 -15.31 -4.00 -5.10
N ALA A 105 -14.14 -4.21 -5.72
CA ALA A 105 -13.13 -3.16 -5.84
C ALA A 105 -13.62 -1.97 -6.66
N MET A 106 -14.32 -2.22 -7.79
CA MET A 106 -14.91 -1.15 -8.59
C MET A 106 -16.01 -0.42 -7.82
N GLU A 107 -16.86 -1.14 -7.07
CA GLU A 107 -17.87 -0.51 -6.19
C GLU A 107 -17.22 0.41 -5.14
N LEU A 108 -16.07 0.03 -4.58
CA LEU A 108 -15.31 0.87 -3.65
C LEU A 108 -14.73 2.10 -4.33
N ILE A 109 -14.18 1.96 -5.54
CA ILE A 109 -13.68 3.07 -6.36
C ILE A 109 -14.79 4.08 -6.66
N HIS A 110 -16.01 3.62 -6.94
CA HIS A 110 -17.17 4.51 -7.13
C HIS A 110 -17.67 5.17 -5.84
N SER A 111 -17.14 4.76 -4.69
CA SER A 111 -17.49 5.28 -3.37
C SER A 111 -16.37 6.20 -2.84
N GLU A 112 -16.35 6.48 -1.53
CA GLU A 112 -15.31 7.30 -0.92
C GLU A 112 -14.04 6.51 -0.53
N ASP A 113 -13.97 5.21 -0.84
CA ASP A 113 -12.87 4.31 -0.44
C ASP A 113 -12.05 3.80 -1.65
N GLU A 114 -11.63 4.75 -2.50
CA GLU A 114 -10.85 4.48 -3.71
C GLU A 114 -9.54 3.73 -3.43
N ASP A 115 -8.85 4.08 -2.35
CA ASP A 115 -7.56 3.48 -1.98
C ASP A 115 -7.70 1.98 -1.73
N THR A 116 -8.72 1.55 -0.97
CA THR A 116 -8.99 0.13 -0.75
C THR A 116 -9.37 -0.59 -2.05
N GLY A 117 -10.15 0.05 -2.91
CA GLY A 117 -10.48 -0.50 -4.23
C GLY A 117 -9.23 -0.72 -5.09
N LYS A 118 -8.33 0.27 -5.17
CA LYS A 118 -7.05 0.15 -5.89
C LYS A 118 -6.16 -0.96 -5.34
N ASP A 119 -6.07 -1.09 -4.02
CA ASP A 119 -5.31 -2.16 -3.37
C ASP A 119 -5.85 -3.55 -3.74
N ILE A 120 -7.18 -3.73 -3.75
CA ILE A 120 -7.81 -4.99 -4.16
C ILE A 120 -7.48 -5.30 -5.63
N LEU A 121 -7.63 -4.33 -6.54
CA LEU A 121 -7.28 -4.52 -7.95
C LEU A 121 -5.79 -4.88 -8.11
N LEU A 122 -4.91 -4.22 -7.36
CA LEU A 122 -3.48 -4.49 -7.36
C LEU A 122 -3.19 -5.95 -6.98
N TYR A 123 -3.79 -6.45 -5.90
CA TYR A 123 -3.61 -7.85 -5.49
C TYR A 123 -4.12 -8.84 -6.55
N LEU A 124 -5.26 -8.58 -7.18
CA LEU A 124 -5.81 -9.42 -8.23
C LEU A 124 -4.90 -9.44 -9.48
N VAL A 125 -4.44 -8.27 -9.90
CA VAL A 125 -3.52 -8.11 -11.04
C VAL A 125 -2.18 -8.79 -10.78
N CYS A 126 -1.63 -8.67 -9.58
CA CYS A 126 -0.31 -9.22 -9.23
C CYS A 126 -0.32 -10.72 -8.96
N TYR A 127 -1.34 -11.25 -8.26
CA TYR A 127 -1.37 -12.68 -7.89
C TYR A 127 -2.02 -13.57 -8.96
N HIS A 128 -2.95 -13.04 -9.75
CA HIS A 128 -3.71 -13.85 -10.72
C HIS A 128 -3.54 -13.43 -12.17
N ASP A 129 -2.73 -12.40 -12.44
CA ASP A 129 -2.64 -11.80 -13.76
C ASP A 129 -4.02 -11.37 -14.30
N LEU A 130 -4.95 -10.99 -13.41
CA LEU A 130 -6.33 -10.69 -13.77
C LEU A 130 -6.38 -9.48 -14.72
N PRO A 131 -6.92 -9.63 -15.95
CA PRO A 131 -7.01 -8.50 -16.87
C PRO A 131 -8.09 -7.51 -16.44
N LEU A 132 -7.75 -6.23 -16.55
CA LEU A 132 -8.62 -5.08 -16.28
C LEU A 132 -9.00 -4.32 -17.56
N THR A 133 -8.87 -4.94 -18.74
CA THR A 133 -9.08 -4.28 -20.05
C THR A 133 -10.42 -3.54 -20.15
N ALA A 134 -11.47 -4.06 -19.51
CA ALA A 134 -12.80 -3.44 -19.54
C ALA A 134 -12.94 -2.28 -18.53
N GLU A 135 -12.21 -2.33 -17.42
CA GLU A 135 -12.28 -1.35 -16.32
C GLU A 135 -11.30 -0.18 -16.52
N ILE A 136 -10.21 -0.39 -17.25
CA ILE A 136 -9.17 0.63 -17.48
C ILE A 136 -9.71 1.98 -18.01
N PRO A 137 -10.62 2.04 -19.00
CA PRO A 137 -11.18 3.32 -19.45
C PRO A 137 -11.83 4.12 -18.32
N GLU A 138 -12.59 3.43 -17.46
CA GLU A 138 -13.27 4.05 -16.32
C GLU A 138 -12.29 4.51 -15.23
N LEU A 139 -11.19 3.77 -15.02
CA LEU A 139 -10.12 4.23 -14.12
C LEU A 139 -9.49 5.53 -14.61
N LEU A 140 -9.27 5.67 -15.93
CA LEU A 140 -8.73 6.88 -16.53
C LEU A 140 -9.72 8.05 -16.47
N GLU A 141 -11.01 7.81 -16.67
CA GLU A 141 -12.06 8.83 -16.52
C GLU A 141 -12.15 9.39 -15.10
N GLN A 142 -11.81 8.58 -14.09
CA GLN A 142 -11.72 8.98 -12.69
C GLN A 142 -10.35 9.56 -12.31
N GLU A 143 -9.47 9.81 -13.29
CA GLU A 143 -8.11 10.33 -13.09
C GLU A 143 -7.25 9.45 -12.16
N ILE A 144 -7.58 8.16 -12.07
CA ILE A 144 -6.73 7.18 -11.40
C ILE A 144 -5.59 6.86 -12.37
N PHE A 145 -4.36 7.13 -11.97
CA PHE A 145 -3.14 6.84 -12.75
C PHE A 145 -2.13 5.97 -12.00
N TYR A 146 -2.39 5.69 -10.73
CA TYR A 146 -1.55 4.87 -9.86
C TYR A 146 -2.41 3.85 -9.10
N PRO A 147 -1.96 2.59 -8.95
CA PRO A 147 -0.68 2.04 -9.40
C PRO A 147 -0.67 1.69 -10.90
N ALA A 148 0.44 1.99 -11.59
CA ALA A 148 0.54 1.85 -13.05
C ALA A 148 0.45 0.40 -13.56
N VAL A 149 0.71 -0.59 -12.70
CA VAL A 149 0.58 -2.02 -13.05
C VAL A 149 -0.86 -2.42 -13.39
N LEU A 150 -1.87 -1.68 -12.91
CA LEU A 150 -3.28 -1.91 -13.25
C LEU A 150 -3.56 -1.79 -14.75
N TYR A 151 -2.71 -1.05 -15.47
CA TYR A 151 -2.87 -0.74 -16.89
C TYR A 151 -2.15 -1.75 -17.79
N LYS A 152 -1.49 -2.77 -17.24
CA LYS A 152 -0.71 -3.73 -18.04
C LYS A 152 -1.53 -4.46 -19.11
N SER A 153 -2.84 -4.58 -18.91
CA SER A 153 -3.77 -5.21 -19.85
C SER A 153 -4.57 -4.19 -20.67
N ALA A 154 -4.12 -2.94 -20.78
CA ALA A 154 -4.83 -1.92 -21.55
C ALA A 154 -4.96 -2.33 -23.03
N SER A 155 -6.05 -1.91 -23.66
CA SER A 155 -6.24 -2.14 -25.08
C SER A 155 -5.26 -1.29 -25.91
N GLY A 156 -5.08 -1.64 -27.18
CA GLY A 156 -4.29 -0.80 -28.10
C GLY A 156 -4.86 0.61 -28.25
N GLU A 157 -6.19 0.76 -28.18
CA GLU A 157 -6.86 2.06 -28.20
C GLU A 157 -6.49 2.91 -26.97
N THR A 158 -6.55 2.31 -25.78
CA THR A 158 -6.13 3.01 -24.56
C THR A 158 -4.65 3.36 -24.58
N ARG A 159 -3.78 2.46 -25.04
CA ARG A 159 -2.36 2.76 -25.22
C ARG A 159 -2.17 3.97 -26.13
N ASP A 160 -2.84 4.00 -27.28
CA ASP A 160 -2.72 5.09 -28.24
C ASP A 160 -3.24 6.41 -27.67
N HIS A 161 -4.30 6.37 -26.86
CA HIS A 161 -4.77 7.52 -26.09
C HIS A 161 -3.71 8.03 -25.10
N LEU A 162 -3.10 7.14 -24.31
CA LEU A 162 -2.02 7.50 -23.38
C LEU A 162 -0.79 8.07 -24.09
N LEU A 163 -0.45 7.55 -25.27
CA LEU A 163 0.63 8.07 -26.13
C LEU A 163 0.37 9.48 -26.64
N GLN A 164 -0.89 9.85 -26.85
CA GLN A 164 -1.27 11.23 -27.18
C GLN A 164 -1.24 12.11 -25.92
N GLN A 165 -1.84 11.63 -24.82
CA GLN A 165 -1.94 12.38 -23.56
C GLN A 165 -0.57 12.75 -22.99
N VAL A 166 0.41 11.83 -23.04
CA VAL A 166 1.77 12.08 -22.51
C VAL A 166 2.45 13.30 -23.14
N GLN A 167 2.07 13.68 -24.37
CA GLN A 167 2.65 14.84 -25.05
C GLN A 167 2.23 16.16 -24.42
N THR A 168 1.02 16.25 -23.86
CA THR A 168 0.43 17.50 -23.37
C THR A 168 0.21 17.53 -21.87
N ASP A 169 0.05 16.39 -21.22
CA ASP A 169 -0.20 16.28 -19.78
C ASP A 169 1.12 16.25 -19.00
N GLY A 170 1.59 17.45 -18.60
CA GLY A 170 2.82 17.59 -17.82
C GLY A 170 2.70 17.14 -16.36
N GLU A 171 1.50 17.22 -15.79
CA GLU A 171 1.24 16.88 -14.39
C GLU A 171 1.32 15.36 -14.18
N ASN A 172 0.64 14.60 -15.04
CA ASN A 172 0.56 13.13 -14.93
C ASN A 172 1.61 12.39 -15.75
N ARG A 173 2.53 13.10 -16.43
CA ARG A 173 3.48 12.50 -17.39
C ARG A 173 4.26 11.33 -16.83
N ASN A 174 4.73 11.45 -15.59
CA ASN A 174 5.47 10.38 -14.91
C ASN A 174 4.60 9.11 -14.79
N HIS A 175 3.34 9.25 -14.42
CA HIS A 175 2.40 8.13 -14.32
C HIS A 175 2.06 7.54 -15.68
N ILE A 176 1.83 8.38 -16.70
CA ILE A 176 1.53 7.91 -18.06
C ILE A 176 2.70 7.10 -18.64
N LEU A 177 3.93 7.54 -18.44
CA LEU A 177 5.12 6.79 -18.85
C LEU A 177 5.23 5.44 -18.11
N MET A 178 4.89 5.38 -16.82
CA MET A 178 4.83 4.10 -16.11
C MET A 178 3.73 3.19 -16.66
N MET A 179 2.53 3.72 -16.95
CA MET A 179 1.44 2.93 -17.53
C MET A 179 1.83 2.35 -18.90
N LEU A 180 2.41 3.17 -19.78
CA LEU A 180 2.94 2.72 -21.08
C LEU A 180 4.03 1.66 -20.94
N ALA A 181 4.89 1.79 -19.92
CA ALA A 181 5.90 0.79 -19.61
C ALA A 181 5.26 -0.56 -19.20
N TYR A 182 4.21 -0.53 -18.37
CA TYR A 182 3.49 -1.74 -17.96
C TYR A 182 2.67 -2.37 -19.09
N ILE A 183 2.08 -1.57 -19.99
CA ILE A 183 1.44 -2.06 -21.22
C ILE A 183 2.49 -2.80 -22.05
N GLY A 184 3.63 -2.15 -22.32
CA GLY A 184 4.86 -2.80 -22.79
C GLY A 184 4.74 -3.60 -24.08
N ASP A 185 3.69 -3.37 -24.88
CA ASP A 185 3.51 -4.01 -26.18
C ASP A 185 4.46 -3.44 -27.23
N GLU A 186 4.46 -4.00 -28.43
CA GLU A 186 5.40 -3.64 -29.49
C GLU A 186 5.37 -2.14 -29.83
N VAL A 187 4.18 -1.52 -29.79
CA VAL A 187 4.01 -0.09 -30.09
C VAL A 187 4.60 0.76 -28.96
N ALA A 188 4.33 0.42 -27.69
CA ALA A 188 4.92 1.12 -26.55
C ALA A 188 6.44 0.98 -26.54
N VAL A 189 6.98 -0.22 -26.78
CA VAL A 189 8.43 -0.48 -26.87
C VAL A 189 9.06 0.35 -27.99
N GLN A 190 8.45 0.36 -29.17
CA GLN A 190 8.92 1.16 -30.29
C GLN A 190 8.90 2.66 -29.97
N GLN A 191 7.88 3.14 -29.26
CA GLN A 191 7.80 4.54 -28.87
C GLN A 191 8.92 4.92 -27.89
N PHE A 192 9.19 4.10 -26.87
CA PHE A 192 10.32 4.33 -25.97
C PHE A 192 11.65 4.33 -26.73
N TRP A 193 11.79 3.49 -27.75
CA TRP A 193 12.99 3.47 -28.60
C TRP A 193 13.13 4.75 -29.44
N GLN A 194 12.02 5.30 -29.94
CA GLN A 194 12.02 6.58 -30.65
C GLN A 194 12.42 7.72 -29.70
N TRP A 195 11.85 7.78 -28.49
CA TRP A 195 12.22 8.81 -27.50
C TRP A 195 13.67 8.72 -27.06
N LYS A 196 14.24 7.50 -26.97
CA LYS A 196 15.67 7.32 -26.67
C LYS A 196 16.57 7.89 -27.78
N GLN A 197 16.18 7.74 -29.05
CA GLN A 197 16.96 8.25 -30.20
C GLN A 197 16.78 9.75 -30.41
N SER A 198 15.56 10.25 -30.22
CA SER A 198 15.18 11.64 -30.39
C SER A 198 14.30 12.05 -29.20
N PRO A 199 14.90 12.52 -28.10
CA PRO A 199 14.16 12.93 -26.92
C PRO A 199 13.12 14.01 -27.27
N PRO A 200 11.87 13.89 -26.80
CA PRO A 200 10.86 14.93 -26.97
C PRO A 200 11.22 16.17 -26.14
N ASP A 201 10.67 17.33 -26.50
CA ASP A 201 10.98 18.61 -25.83
C ASP A 201 10.72 18.56 -24.31
N TRP A 202 9.63 17.91 -23.92
CA TRP A 202 9.25 17.71 -22.52
C TRP A 202 10.16 16.75 -21.75
N ALA A 203 11.08 16.01 -22.39
CA ALA A 203 11.98 15.08 -21.70
C ALA A 203 12.88 15.79 -20.68
N SER A 204 13.17 17.08 -20.92
CA SER A 204 13.93 17.92 -20.00
C SER A 204 13.19 18.27 -18.71
N GLU A 205 11.86 18.10 -18.68
CA GLU A 205 11.02 18.30 -17.50
C GLU A 205 11.05 17.08 -16.55
N LEU A 206 11.56 15.94 -17.01
CA LEU A 206 11.63 14.71 -16.24
C LEU A 206 12.94 14.58 -15.49
N TYR A 207 12.90 13.94 -14.32
CA TYR A 207 14.10 13.60 -13.55
C TYR A 207 14.94 12.46 -14.19
N VAL A 208 14.28 11.60 -14.98
CA VAL A 208 14.92 10.50 -15.72
C VAL A 208 14.42 10.50 -17.16
N ALA A 209 15.26 10.02 -18.09
CA ALA A 209 14.89 9.90 -19.50
C ALA A 209 13.68 8.97 -19.69
N PRO A 210 12.83 9.21 -20.71
CA PRO A 210 11.56 8.49 -20.89
C PRO A 210 11.71 6.97 -20.94
N GLU A 211 12.74 6.45 -21.61
CA GLU A 211 13.01 5.02 -21.69
C GLU A 211 13.33 4.36 -20.36
N ARG A 212 13.76 5.12 -19.34
CA ARG A 212 14.10 4.57 -18.03
C ARG A 212 12.87 4.17 -17.22
N TYR A 213 11.67 4.62 -17.60
CA TYR A 213 10.43 4.20 -16.97
C TYR A 213 10.13 2.71 -17.19
N ALA A 214 10.63 2.12 -18.29
CA ALA A 214 10.55 0.69 -18.55
C ALA A 214 11.09 -0.17 -17.40
N LEU A 215 12.09 0.34 -16.65
CA LEU A 215 12.68 -0.36 -15.52
C LEU A 215 11.67 -0.64 -14.40
N GLN A 216 10.66 0.22 -14.22
CA GLN A 216 9.57 0.01 -13.25
C GLN A 216 8.69 -1.18 -13.64
N ALA A 217 8.53 -1.42 -14.95
CA ALA A 217 7.80 -2.57 -15.48
C ALA A 217 8.69 -3.81 -15.66
N GLY A 218 9.94 -3.77 -15.17
CA GLY A 218 10.85 -4.93 -15.18
C GLY A 218 11.49 -5.24 -16.52
N TRP A 219 11.60 -4.26 -17.43
CA TRP A 219 12.29 -4.45 -18.71
C TRP A 219 13.07 -3.21 -19.13
N GLU A 220 13.93 -3.34 -20.13
CA GLU A 220 14.68 -2.24 -20.71
C GLU A 220 14.91 -2.39 -22.22
N LEU A 221 15.39 -1.33 -22.88
CA LEU A 221 15.77 -1.35 -24.28
C LEU A 221 17.24 -1.75 -24.47
N THR A 222 17.48 -2.75 -25.32
CA THR A 222 18.83 -3.10 -25.80
C THR A 222 19.43 -1.96 -26.65
N SER A 223 20.70 -2.12 -27.05
CA SER A 223 21.35 -1.22 -28.01
C SER A 223 20.66 -1.18 -29.38
N GLU A 224 19.91 -2.23 -29.72
CA GLU A 224 19.18 -2.39 -30.99
C GLU A 224 17.71 -1.96 -30.87
N GLY A 225 17.30 -1.42 -29.71
CA GLY A 225 15.94 -0.99 -29.45
C GLY A 225 14.95 -2.13 -29.19
N GLN A 226 15.44 -3.33 -28.89
CA GLN A 226 14.60 -4.48 -28.53
C GLN A 226 14.30 -4.48 -27.03
N ARG A 227 13.15 -5.02 -26.64
CA ARG A 227 12.79 -5.24 -25.23
C ARG A 227 13.62 -6.38 -24.64
N ARG A 228 14.21 -6.16 -23.47
CA ARG A 228 14.90 -7.16 -22.66
C ARG A 228 14.29 -7.20 -21.26
N GLU A 229 13.72 -8.34 -20.87
CA GLU A 229 13.23 -8.53 -19.49
C GLU A 229 14.40 -8.51 -18.48
N LEU A 230 14.13 -7.95 -17.31
CA LEU A 230 15.05 -7.91 -16.17
C LEU A 230 14.71 -8.97 -15.11
N PHE A 231 13.66 -9.74 -15.35
CA PHE A 231 13.27 -10.88 -14.53
C PHE A 231 13.10 -12.14 -15.39
N SER A 232 13.04 -13.29 -14.74
CA SER A 232 12.78 -14.58 -15.38
C SER A 232 11.40 -15.07 -14.99
N THR A 233 10.66 -15.63 -15.94
CA THR A 233 9.38 -16.28 -15.66
C THR A 233 9.58 -17.81 -15.75
N PRO A 234 9.23 -18.59 -14.71
CA PRO A 234 8.53 -18.17 -13.49
C PRO A 234 9.46 -17.51 -12.44
N CYS A 235 8.90 -16.56 -11.69
CA CYS A 235 9.49 -16.03 -10.45
C CYS A 235 9.14 -16.95 -9.26
N TYR A 236 10.01 -17.06 -8.27
CA TYR A 236 9.80 -17.92 -7.09
C TYR A 236 9.81 -17.11 -5.80
N SER A 237 8.87 -17.41 -4.90
CA SER A 237 8.86 -16.85 -3.55
C SER A 237 10.03 -17.39 -2.74
N LEU A 238 10.69 -16.52 -1.98
CA LEU A 238 11.73 -16.91 -1.03
C LEU A 238 11.08 -17.22 0.32
N TYR A 239 11.34 -18.41 0.85
CA TYR A 239 10.88 -18.82 2.19
C TYR A 239 12.06 -18.98 3.13
N GLU A 240 11.92 -18.47 4.34
CA GLU A 240 12.88 -18.73 5.40
C GLU A 240 12.76 -20.18 5.84
N VAL A 241 13.82 -20.97 5.63
CA VAL A 241 13.90 -22.33 6.15
C VAL A 241 14.33 -22.25 7.61
N ARG A 242 13.41 -22.50 8.54
CA ARG A 242 13.77 -22.68 9.96
C ARG A 242 14.50 -24.01 10.13
N VAL A 243 15.83 -23.98 10.05
CA VAL A 243 16.66 -25.12 10.41
C VAL A 243 16.60 -25.27 11.94
N LYS A 244 15.90 -26.30 12.42
CA LYS A 244 16.06 -26.74 13.80
C LYS A 244 17.47 -27.31 13.94
N VAL A 245 18.35 -26.57 14.60
CA VAL A 245 19.59 -27.15 15.13
C VAL A 245 19.16 -27.99 16.33
N GLU A 246 19.01 -29.30 16.13
CA GLU A 246 18.98 -30.25 17.23
C GLU A 246 20.37 -30.24 17.85
N LEU A 247 20.49 -29.63 19.03
CA LEU A 247 21.64 -29.81 19.90
C LEU A 247 21.49 -31.20 20.54
N GLU A 248 22.30 -32.16 20.10
CA GLU A 248 22.56 -33.44 20.79
C GLU A 248 23.25 -33.21 22.14
#